data_AF-A0A3C1C4Y5-F1
#
_entry.id   AF-A0A3C1C4Y5-F1
#
_cell.length_a   1.000
_cell.length_b   1.000
_cell.length_c   1.000
_cell.angle_alpha   90.00
_cell.angle_beta   90.00
_cell.angle_gamma   90.00
#
_symmetry.space_group_name_H-M   'P 1'
#
loop_
_entity.id
_entity.type
_entity.pdbx_description
1 polymer ?
#
loop_
_entity_poly.entity_id
_entity_poly.type
_entity_poly.pdbx_seq_one_letter_code
_entity_poly.pdbx_strand_id
1 'polypeptide(L)' 'MYSEEDLIPISSLQHILFCERQYALIHIEQVWEENLFTAEGKVLHERVDVERHESRRLFR' A
#
# COMPACT_ATOMS: atom_id res chain seq x y z
N MET A 1 1.71 24.41 11.23
CA MET A 1 1.36 22.98 11.29
C MET A 1 0.94 22.58 9.89
N TYR A 2 1.41 21.44 9.38
CA TYR A 2 1.14 20.99 8.01
C TYR A 2 -0.26 20.34 7.92
N SER A 3 -0.94 20.52 6.79
CA SER A 3 -2.17 19.78 6.47
C SER A 3 -1.84 18.38 5.95
N GLU A 4 -2.79 17.45 5.94
CA GLU A 4 -2.54 16.08 5.41
C GLU A 4 -2.09 16.10 3.95
N GLU A 5 -2.58 17.07 3.17
CA GLU A 5 -2.21 17.26 1.75
C GLU A 5 -0.74 17.70 1.59
N ASP A 6 -0.16 18.32 2.62
CA ASP A 6 1.25 18.71 2.65
C ASP A 6 2.18 17.56 3.08
N LEU A 7 1.61 16.45 3.58
CA LEU A 7 2.39 15.31 4.07
C LEU A 7 2.78 14.36 2.93
N ILE A 8 4.00 13.84 3.01
CA ILE A 8 4.48 12.82 2.08
C ILE A 8 4.18 11.44 2.66
N PRO A 9 3.50 10.54 1.91
CA PRO A 9 3.32 9.16 2.32
C PRO A 9 4.67 8.47 2.55
N ILE A 10 4.78 7.65 3.60
CA ILE A 10 6.01 6.89 3.89
C ILE A 10 6.38 5.98 2.71
N SER A 11 5.38 5.41 2.03
CA SER A 11 5.57 4.59 0.82
C SER A 11 6.26 5.36 -0.31
N SER A 12 6.05 6.68 -0.42
CA SER A 12 6.72 7.53 -1.42
C SER A 12 8.23 7.51 -1.31
N LEU A 13 8.78 7.43 -0.09
CA LEU A 13 10.22 7.30 0.14
C LEU A 13 10.76 5.96 -0.35
N GLN A 14 10.00 4.88 -0.18
CA GLN A 14 10.38 3.55 -0.66
C GLN A 14 10.29 3.46 -2.19
N HIS A 15 9.25 4.04 -2.80
CA HIS A 15 9.07 4.03 -4.26
C HIS A 15 10.19 4.79 -4.99
N ILE A 16 10.59 5.96 -4.49
CA ILE A 16 11.68 6.73 -5.12
C ILE A 16 13.03 6.02 -4.99
N LEU A 17 13.31 5.39 -3.84
CA LEU A 17 14.55 4.63 -3.63
C LEU A 17 14.62 3.37 -4.49
N PHE A 18 13.48 2.76 -4.82
CA PHE A 18 13.43 1.60 -5.70
C PHE A 18 13.60 1.98 -7.17
N CYS A 19 12.79 2.93 -7.67
CA CYS A 19 12.84 3.38 -9.06
C CYS A 19 12.12 4.71 -9.26
N GLU A 20 12.82 5.73 -9.77
CA GLU A 20 12.24 7.04 -10.09
C GLU A 20 11.06 6.94 -11.07
N ARG A 21 11.13 6.02 -12.03
CA ARG A 21 10.05 5.79 -12.98
C ARG A 21 8.79 5.26 -12.28
N GLN A 22 8.93 4.33 -11.33
CA GLN A 22 7.79 3.83 -10.55
C GLN A 22 7.20 4.94 -9.67
N TYR A 23 8.04 5.75 -9.03
CA TYR A 23 7.58 6.90 -8.25
C TYR A 23 6.71 7.84 -9.09
N ALA A 24 7.18 8.22 -10.29
CA ALA A 24 6.43 9.10 -11.18
C ALA A 24 5.08 8.50 -11.58
N LEU A 25 5.04 7.21 -11.97
CA LEU A 25 3.80 6.52 -12.34
C LEU A 25 2.78 6.48 -11.20
N ILE A 26 3.21 6.23 -9.97
CA ILE A 26 2.34 6.10 -8.79
C ILE A 26 1.91 7.47 -8.28
N HIS A 27 2.86 8.38 -8.02
CA HIS A 27 2.61 9.61 -7.24
C HIS A 27 2.38 10.86 -8.09
N ILE A 28 2.90 10.93 -9.32
CA ILE A 28 2.74 12.09 -10.21
C ILE A 28 1.66 11.84 -11.25
N GLU A 29 1.81 10.77 -12.03
CA GLU A 29 0.94 10.46 -13.16
C GLU A 29 -0.36 9.77 -12.74
N GLN A 30 -0.39 9.11 -11.57
CA GLN A 30 -1.54 8.37 -11.05
C GLN A 30 -2.04 7.27 -12.02
N VAL A 31 -1.13 6.58 -12.70
CA VAL A 31 -1.43 5.55 -13.74
C VAL A 31 -0.81 4.18 -13.45
N TRP A 32 -0.48 3.90 -12.19
CA TRP A 32 0.08 2.61 -11.81
C TRP A 32 -1.00 1.52 -11.68
N GLU A 33 -0.76 0.39 -12.34
CA GLU A 33 -1.55 -0.84 -12.19
C GLU A 33 -0.93 -1.72 -11.09
N GLU A 34 -1.75 -2.16 -10.13
CA GLU A 34 -1.32 -3.05 -9.07
C GLU A 34 -0.93 -4.42 -9.64
N ASN A 35 0.15 -5.01 -9.12
CA ASN A 35 0.45 -6.41 -9.40
C ASN A 35 -0.34 -7.34 -8.48
N LEU A 36 -0.33 -8.64 -8.81
CA LEU A 36 -1.05 -9.66 -8.05
C LEU A 36 -0.72 -9.63 -6.54
N PHE A 37 0.55 -9.49 -6.18
CA PHE A 37 0.97 -9.51 -4.77
C PHE A 37 0.47 -8.29 -3.99
N THR A 38 0.45 -7.11 -4.62
CA THR A 38 -0.12 -5.90 -4.04
C THR A 38 -1.62 -6.05 -3.83
N ALA A 39 -2.34 -6.56 -4.84
CA ALA A 39 -3.79 -6.77 -4.76
C ALA A 39 -4.16 -7.83 -3.69
N GLU A 40 -3.44 -8.96 -3.64
CA GLU A 40 -3.65 -10.00 -2.62
C GLU A 40 -3.38 -9.46 -1.21
N GLY A 41 -2.31 -8.68 -1.03
CA GLY A 41 -2.00 -8.02 0.23
C GLY A 41 -3.15 -7.13 0.70
N LYS A 42 -3.74 -6.33 -0.21
CA LYS A 42 -4.88 -5.47 0.10
C LYS A 42 -6.09 -6.27 0.61
N VAL A 43 -6.45 -7.36 -0.05
CA VAL A 43 -7.55 -8.24 0.39
C VAL A 43 -7.27 -8.84 1.77
N LEU A 44 -6.02 -9.22 2.05
CA LEU A 44 -5.65 -9.73 3.38
C LEU A 44 -5.72 -8.64 4.46
N HIS A 45 -5.30 -7.41 4.15
CA HIS A 45 -5.38 -6.27 5.06
C HIS A 45 -6.83 -5.90 5.38
N GLU A 46 -7.70 -5.84 4.37
CA GLU A 46 -9.15 -5.59 4.55
C GLU A 46 -9.78 -6.55 5.56
N ARG A 47 -9.37 -7.83 5.54
CA ARG A 47 -9.85 -8.82 6.51
C ARG A 47 -9.38 -8.54 7.95
N VAL A 48 -8.16 -8.06 8.13
CA VAL A 48 -7.57 -7.75 9.45
C VAL A 48 -8.12 -6.45 10.02
N ASP A 49 -8.46 -5.49 9.17
CA ASP A 49 -9.01 -4.19 9.56
C ASP A 49 -10.46 -4.27 10.05
N VAL A 50 -11.16 -5.39 9.79
CA VAL A 50 -12.47 -5.67 10.38
C VAL A 50 -12.27 -6.13 11.83
N GLU A 51 -12.85 -5.38 12.77
CA GLU A 51 -12.81 -5.66 14.21
C GLU A 51 -13.58 -6.97 14.53
N ARG A 52 -12.94 -8.11 14.30
CA ARG A 52 -13.37 -9.44 14.71
C ARG A 52 -12.16 -10.18 15.27
N HIS A 53 -12.39 -10.94 16.35
CA HIS A 53 -11.36 -11.84 16.89
C HIS A 53 -11.03 -12.92 15.84
N GLU A 54 -9.96 -12.70 15.09
CA GLU A 54 -9.43 -13.67 14.12
C GLU A 54 -8.22 -14.39 14.73
N SER A 55 -8.29 -15.72 14.78
CA SER A 55 -7.15 -16.59 15.05
C SER A 55 -6.73 -17.26 13.75
N ARG A 56 -5.43 -17.23 13.39
CA ARG A 56 -4.91 -17.98 12.24
C ARG A 56 -5.35 -19.45 12.36
N ARG A 57 -6.22 -19.90 11.45
CA ARG A 57 -6.50 -21.34 11.32
C ARG A 57 -5.19 -22.01 10.91
N LEU A 58 -4.62 -22.79 11.82
CA LEU A 58 -3.59 -23.76 11.45
C LEU A 58 -4.27 -24.73 10.49
N PHE A 59 -3.86 -24.69 9.21
CA PHE A 59 -4.21 -25.73 8.26
C PHE A 59 -3.65 -27.05 8.83
N ARG A 60 -4.55 -27.98 9.17
CA ARG A 60 -4.22 -29.39 9.37
C ARG A 60 -4.30 -30.11 8.04
#